data_AF-A0AA44Q5F2-F1
#
_entry.id   AF-A0AA44Q5F2-F1
#
_cell.length_a   1.000
_cell.length_b   1.000
_cell.length_c   1.000
_cell.angle_alpha   90.00
_cell.angle_beta   90.00
_cell.angle_gamma   90.00
#
_symmetry.space_group_name_H-M   'P 1'
#
loop_
_entity.id
_entity.type
_entity.pdbx_description
1 polymer ?
#
loop_
_entity_poly.entity_id
_entity_poly.type
_entity_poly.pdbx_seq_one_letter_code
_entity_poly.pdbx_strand_id
1 'polypeptide(L)' 'PTSDDLSALAAATAKGEGLVLHEAWLSQMERFFSERGRIMAPSNRKQAEIPASAELVDNPVGTACGFAM' A
#
# COMPACT_ATOMS: atom_id res chain seq x y z
N PRO A 1 -5.48 2.18 8.07
CA PRO A 1 -4.19 1.62 8.52
C PRO A 1 -3.74 2.34 9.79
N THR A 2 -3.03 1.62 10.63
CA THR A 2 -2.58 2.07 11.95
C THR A 2 -1.09 2.43 11.90
N SER A 3 -0.61 3.16 12.92
CA SER A 3 0.78 3.62 12.97
C SER A 3 1.78 2.48 13.16
N ASP A 4 1.33 1.36 13.71
CA ASP A 4 2.09 0.11 13.92
C ASP A 4 2.18 -0.78 12.67
N ASP A 5 1.46 -0.46 11.58
CA ASP A 5 1.66 -1.09 10.27
C ASP A 5 3.05 -0.68 9.71
N LEU A 6 4.10 -1.40 10.10
CA LEU A 6 5.51 -1.10 9.79
C LEU A 6 6.20 -2.15 8.91
N SER A 7 5.49 -3.21 8.48
CA SER A 7 6.09 -4.34 7.76
C SER A 7 6.75 -3.96 6.44
N ALA A 8 6.11 -3.12 5.62
CA ALA A 8 6.71 -2.66 4.36
C ALA A 8 7.97 -1.82 4.61
N LEU A 9 7.92 -0.91 5.59
CA LEU A 9 9.07 -0.09 5.98
C LEU A 9 10.23 -0.95 6.49
N ALA A 10 9.93 -1.96 7.33
CA ALA A 10 10.92 -2.89 7.84
C ALA A 10 11.57 -3.70 6.71
N ALA A 11 10.78 -4.17 5.74
CA ALA A 11 11.28 -4.90 4.58
C ALA A 11 12.20 -4.03 3.69
N ALA A 12 11.78 -2.81 3.38
CA ALA A 12 12.59 -1.85 2.62
C ALA A 12 13.90 -1.52 3.36
N THR A 13 13.82 -1.26 4.66
CA THR A 13 14.99 -1.00 5.51
C THR A 13 15.96 -2.18 5.53
N ALA A 14 15.46 -3.42 5.67
CA ALA A 14 16.29 -4.62 5.67
C ALA A 14 17.01 -4.85 4.32
N LYS A 15 16.39 -4.45 3.20
CA LYS A 15 16.98 -4.52 1.86
C LYS A 15 17.86 -3.31 1.51
N GLY A 16 17.88 -2.27 2.35
CA GLY A 16 18.66 -1.05 2.15
C GLY A 16 18.05 -0.11 1.10
N GLU A 17 16.74 -0.16 0.91
CA GLU A 17 16.02 0.64 -0.08
C GLU A 17 14.88 1.46 0.53
N GLY A 18 14.30 2.35 -0.29
CA GLY A 18 13.15 3.17 0.10
C GLY A 18 11.81 2.50 -0.22
N LEU A 19 10.75 3.06 0.35
CA LEU A 19 9.39 2.80 -0.11
C LEU A 19 9.09 3.64 -1.34
N VAL A 20 8.37 3.06 -2.29
CA VAL A 20 7.82 3.73 -3.46
C VAL A 20 6.31 3.62 -3.45
N LEU A 21 5.64 4.68 -3.87
CA LEU A 21 4.19 4.63 -4.05
C LEU A 21 3.85 3.92 -5.36
N HIS A 22 2.98 2.92 -5.27
CA HIS A 22 2.37 2.30 -6.43
C HIS A 22 1.08 3.03 -6.84
N GLU A 23 1.21 3.99 -7.76
CA GLU A 23 0.11 4.87 -8.20
C GLU A 23 -1.13 4.10 -8.69
N ALA A 24 -0.95 3.01 -9.44
CA ALA A 24 -2.07 2.22 -9.93
C ALA A 24 -2.87 1.56 -8.80
N TRP A 25 -2.19 1.17 -7.71
CA TRP A 25 -2.86 0.59 -6.55
C TRP A 25 -3.54 1.68 -5.72
N LEU A 26 -2.93 2.86 -5.61
CA LEU A 26 -3.57 4.03 -4.99
C LEU A 26 -4.90 4.36 -5.69
N SER A 27 -4.93 4.38 -7.02
CA SER A 27 -6.17 4.57 -7.79
C SER A 27 -7.20 3.46 -7.53
N GLN A 28 -6.76 2.21 -7.38
CA GLN A 28 -7.66 1.10 -7.04
C GLN A 28 -8.24 1.24 -5.63
N MET A 29 -7.44 1.71 -4.68
CA MET A 29 -7.90 2.01 -3.33
C MET A 29 -8.92 3.15 -3.33
N GLU A 30 -8.68 4.24 -4.06
CA GLU A 30 -9.64 5.34 -4.20
C GLU A 30 -10.98 4.85 -4.74
N ARG A 31 -10.94 3.98 -5.75
CA ARG A 31 -12.12 3.31 -6.29
C ARG A 31 -12.82 2.42 -5.25
N PHE A 32 -12.06 1.64 -4.47
CA PHE A 32 -12.59 0.79 -3.41
C PHE A 32 -13.39 1.59 -2.37
N PHE A 33 -12.91 2.79 -1.99
CA PHE A 33 -13.62 3.68 -1.08
C PHE A 33 -14.84 4.34 -1.73
N SER A 34 -14.69 4.83 -2.97
CA SER A 34 -15.76 5.55 -3.67
C SER A 34 -16.96 4.66 -4.00
N GLU A 35 -16.73 3.40 -4.39
CA GLU A 35 -17.79 2.39 -4.61
C GLU A 35 -18.60 2.09 -3.34
N ARG A 36 -18.03 2.39 -2.16
CA ARG A 36 -18.69 2.25 -0.84
C ARG A 36 -19.24 3.57 -0.31
N GLY A 37 -19.29 4.62 -1.13
CA GLY A 37 -19.77 5.95 -0.75
C GLY A 37 -18.88 6.67 0.27
N ARG A 38 -17.58 6.35 0.31
CA ARG A 38 -16.62 6.92 1.26
C ARG A 38 -15.49 7.63 0.53
N ILE A 39 -14.90 8.62 1.19
CA ILE A 39 -13.65 9.25 0.76
C ILE A 39 -12.49 8.52 1.44
N MET A 40 -11.45 8.18 0.67
CA MET A 40 -10.23 7.57 1.22
C MET A 40 -9.52 8.56 2.14
N ALA A 41 -9.17 8.14 3.36
CA ALA A 41 -8.41 8.99 4.28
C ALA A 41 -6.95 9.10 3.80
N PRO A 42 -6.26 10.24 3.98
CA PRO A 42 -4.85 10.37 3.59
C PRO A 42 -3.94 9.31 4.22
N SER A 43 -4.27 8.86 5.43
CA SER A 43 -3.55 7.79 6.11
C SER A 43 -3.59 6.45 5.36
N ASN A 44 -4.59 6.20 4.51
CA ASN A 44 -4.65 4.99 3.69
C ASN A 44 -3.54 4.93 2.63
N ARG A 45 -2.96 6.06 2.21
CA ARG A 45 -1.90 6.12 1.17
C ARG A 45 -0.73 5.17 1.45
N LYS A 46 -0.33 5.00 2.71
CA LYS A 46 0.75 4.07 3.12
C LYS A 46 0.50 2.61 2.75
N GLN A 47 -0.75 2.22 2.49
CA GLN A 47 -1.10 0.85 2.08
C GLN A 47 -0.76 0.57 0.61
N ALA A 48 -0.37 1.59 -0.15
CA ALA A 48 0.13 1.51 -1.53
C ALA A 48 1.64 1.77 -1.62
N GLU A 49 2.33 1.89 -0.49
CA GLU A 49 3.78 2.10 -0.43
C GLU A 49 4.48 0.74 -0.20
N ILE A 50 5.29 0.32 -1.17
CA ILE A 50 6.01 -0.98 -1.14
C ILE A 50 7.51 -0.76 -1.33
N PRO A 51 8.39 -1.71 -0.94
CA PRO A 51 9.82 -1.60 -1.20
C PRO A 51 10.11 -1.40 -2.70
N ALA A 52 11.09 -0.54 -3.02
CA ALA A 52 11.36 -0.09 -4.39
C ALA A 52 11.56 -1.20 -5.42
N SER A 53 12.09 -2.36 -5.01
CA SER A 53 12.34 -3.49 -5.89
C SER A 53 11.29 -4.61 -5.78
N ALA A 54 10.23 -4.40 -5.00
CA ALA A 54 9.20 -5.41 -4.77
C ALA A 54 8.15 -5.43 -5.91
N GLU A 55 7.61 -6.61 -6.17
CA GLU A 55 6.44 -6.80 -7.02
C GLU A 55 5.16 -6.66 -6.18
N LEU A 56 4.18 -5.91 -6.69
CA LEU A 56 2.89 -5.76 -6.04
C LEU A 56 2.06 -7.04 -6.14
N VAL A 57 1.42 -7.43 -5.04
CA VAL A 57 0.46 -8.55 -5.00
C VAL A 57 -0.92 -7.99 -4.69
N ASP A 58 -1.85 -8.20 -5.62
CA ASP A 58 -3.22 -7.70 -5.53
C ASP A 58 -3.97 -8.26 -4.30
N ASN A 59 -4.79 -7.39 -3.69
CA ASN A 59 -5.74 -7.76 -2.64
C ASN A 59 -7.18 -7.40 -3.06
N PRO A 60 -7.95 -8.33 -3.65
CA PRO A 60 -9.30 -8.03 -4.14
C PRO A 60 -10.33 -7.81 -3.01
N VAL A 61 -10.00 -8.13 -1.76
CA VAL A 61 -10.93 -8.10 -0.63
C VAL A 61 -10.74 -6.86 0.26
N GLY A 62 -9.54 -6.28 0.26
CA GLY A 62 -9.16 -5.17 1.14
C GLY A 62 -8.37 -4.07 0.42
N THR A 63 -7.81 -3.14 1.20
CA THR A 63 -7.08 -1.98 0.66
C THR A 63 -5.55 -2.08 0.80
N ALA A 64 -5.05 -2.98 1.65
CA ALA A 64 -3.61 -3.24 1.77
C ALA A 64 -3.16 -4.22 0.70
N CYS A 65 -2.32 -3.79 -0.25
CA CYS A 65 -1.67 -4.73 -1.17
C CYS A 65 -0.65 -5.58 -0.42
N GLY A 66 -0.44 -6.80 -0.91
CA GLY A 66 0.76 -7.56 -0.59
C GLY A 66 1.94 -7.11 -1.46
N PHE A 67 3.11 -7.64 -1.15
CA PHE A 67 4.30 -7.48 -1.99
C PHE A 67 5.20 -8.71 -1.90
N ALA A 68 5.97 -8.97 -2.96
CA ALA A 68 6.98 -10.03 -3.03
C ALA A 68 8.35 -9.41 -3.33
N MET A 69 9.42 -9.91 -2.69
CA MET A 69 10.79 -9.36 -2.76
C MET A 69 11.83 -10.36 -3.25
#